data_AF-B5VQP2-F1
#
_entry.id   AF-B5VQP2-F1
#
_cell.length_a   1.000
_cell.length_b   1.000
_cell.length_c   1.000
_cell.angle_alpha   90.00
_cell.angle_beta   90.00
_cell.angle_gamma   90.00
#
_symmetry.space_group_name_H-M   'P 1'
#
loop_
_entity.id
_entity.type
_entity.pdbx_description
1 polymer ?
#
loop_
_entity_poly.entity_id
_entity_poly.type
_entity_poly.pdbx_seq_one_letter_code
_entity_poly.pdbx_strand_id
1 'polypeptide(L)'
;CANYCTILKKMESHNFSSRVEHDFIFHRKDEPDVHIPMINYNQRKNADTAIHGLNLRWYGTTSLASPFGSNSINLLVLDDTMASYMNQQTIEEFDSYSRSRPTRPLGYLPVWARYTDDKVSVIPKKRTLRVATLYLQETDSFDDGSSLTSTNYTEMGSNIIENVPWDSQILTCMCMLLHEYESRKEKRHTAWGSSTTYMLNGPAGLLM
;
A
#
# COMPACT_ATOMS: atom_id res chain seq x y z
N CYS A 1 4.88 -23.21 11.81
CA CYS A 1 4.70 -21.75 11.74
C CYS A 1 3.39 -21.47 11.05
N ALA A 2 2.38 -20.98 11.77
CA ALA A 2 1.16 -20.50 11.14
C ALA A 2 1.49 -19.17 10.43
N ASN A 3 1.08 -19.02 9.17
CA ASN A 3 1.19 -17.73 8.47
C ASN A 3 0.20 -16.77 9.11
N TYR A 4 0.60 -15.52 9.38
CA TYR A 4 -0.29 -14.51 9.96
C TYR A 4 -1.30 -13.96 8.94
N CYS A 5 -0.85 -13.70 7.71
CA CYS A 5 -1.68 -13.25 6.60
C CYS A 5 -1.26 -13.94 5.31
N THR A 6 -2.22 -14.44 4.55
CA THR A 6 -2.06 -15.01 3.21
C THR A 6 -2.73 -14.08 2.20
N ILE A 7 -2.01 -13.71 1.14
CA ILE A 7 -2.55 -12.82 0.10
C ILE A 7 -2.81 -13.65 -1.16
N LEU A 8 -4.08 -13.77 -1.55
CA LEU A 8 -4.47 -14.40 -2.82
C LEU A 8 -4.72 -13.31 -3.87
N LYS A 9 -4.15 -13.51 -5.06
CA LYS A 9 -4.37 -12.59 -6.19
C LYS A 9 -5.30 -13.24 -7.20
N LYS A 10 -6.50 -12.69 -7.36
CA LYS A 10 -7.45 -13.07 -8.40
C LYS A 10 -7.41 -12.02 -9.51
N MET A 11 -7.35 -12.47 -10.75
CA MET A 11 -7.43 -11.60 -11.92
C MET A 11 -8.63 -12.00 -12.74
N GLU A 12 -9.59 -11.09 -12.88
CA GLU A 12 -10.72 -11.27 -13.77
C GLU A 12 -10.43 -10.52 -15.06
N SER A 13 -10.38 -11.27 -16.16
CA SER A 13 -10.15 -10.68 -17.48
C SER A 13 -11.46 -10.14 -18.05
N HIS A 14 -11.68 -8.84 -17.91
CA HIS A 14 -12.65 -8.12 -18.74
C HIS A 14 -11.94 -7.51 -19.95
N ASN A 15 -12.60 -7.57 -21.10
CA ASN A 15 -12.11 -7.26 -22.46
C ASN A 15 -10.94 -6.26 -22.57
N PHE A 16 -10.98 -5.12 -21.87
CA PHE A 16 -9.98 -4.05 -21.97
C PHE A 16 -9.29 -3.66 -20.65
N SER A 17 -9.75 -4.15 -19.51
CA SER A 17 -9.16 -3.84 -18.21
C SER A 17 -9.34 -5.02 -17.26
N SER A 18 -8.24 -5.67 -16.87
CA SER A 18 -8.31 -6.75 -15.89
C SER A 18 -8.49 -6.16 -14.51
N ARG A 19 -9.61 -6.53 -13.87
CA ARG A 19 -9.84 -6.29 -12.44
C ARG A 19 -8.92 -7.22 -11.67
N VAL A 20 -8.21 -6.67 -10.70
CA VAL A 20 -7.28 -7.39 -9.85
C VAL A 20 -7.78 -7.27 -8.42
N GLU A 21 -8.11 -8.40 -7.83
CA GLU A 21 -8.48 -8.50 -6.42
C GLU A 21 -7.33 -9.15 -5.66
N HIS A 22 -6.86 -8.47 -4.62
CA HIS A 22 -5.96 -8.98 -3.62
C HIS A 22 -6.79 -9.29 -2.37
N ASP A 23 -7.05 -10.56 -2.14
CA ASP A 23 -7.79 -11.05 -0.98
C ASP A 23 -6.79 -11.31 0.15
N PHE A 24 -6.82 -10.48 1.20
CA PHE A 24 -5.99 -10.62 2.38
C PHE A 24 -6.71 -11.50 3.39
N ILE A 25 -6.21 -12.72 3.56
CA ILE A 25 -6.74 -13.74 4.46
C ILE A 25 -5.92 -13.72 5.74
N PHE A 26 -6.49 -13.20 6.82
CA PHE A 26 -5.83 -13.15 8.11
C PHE A 26 -6.20 -14.36 8.96
N HIS A 27 -5.18 -15.06 9.45
CA HIS A 27 -5.32 -16.27 10.24
C HIS A 27 -5.19 -15.91 11.72
N ARG A 28 -6.31 -15.94 12.44
CA ARG A 28 -6.36 -15.73 13.89
C ARG A 28 -6.48 -17.08 14.59
N LYS A 29 -5.80 -17.22 15.73
CA LYS A 29 -5.82 -18.46 16.49
C LYS A 29 -7.24 -18.68 17.03
N ASP A 30 -7.79 -19.88 16.78
CA ASP A 30 -9.11 -20.30 17.27
C ASP A 30 -10.29 -19.44 16.77
N GLU A 31 -10.09 -18.68 15.68
CA GLU A 31 -11.09 -17.84 15.03
C GLU A 31 -11.20 -18.15 13.53
N PRO A 32 -12.35 -17.88 12.88
CA PRO A 32 -12.45 -18.01 11.43
C PRO A 32 -11.54 -17.02 10.71
N ASP A 33 -11.05 -17.43 9.54
CA ASP A 33 -10.24 -16.56 8.68
C ASP A 33 -11.02 -15.29 8.29
N VAL A 34 -10.36 -14.15 8.44
CA VAL A 34 -10.93 -12.84 8.06
C VAL A 34 -10.41 -12.45 6.69
N HIS A 35 -11.32 -12.23 5.75
CA HIS A 35 -11.02 -11.85 4.38
C HIS A 35 -11.23 -10.35 4.18
N ILE A 36 -10.17 -9.63 3.81
CA ILE A 36 -10.25 -8.21 3.47
C ILE A 36 -9.76 -8.01 2.03
N PRO A 37 -10.65 -7.72 1.07
CA PRO A 37 -10.27 -7.48 -0.31
C PRO A 37 -9.68 -6.07 -0.49
N MET A 38 -8.67 -5.97 -1.34
CA MET A 38 -8.19 -4.74 -1.95
C MET A 38 -8.23 -4.89 -3.47
N ILE A 39 -8.78 -3.91 -4.15
CA ILE A 39 -9.13 -4.01 -5.57
C ILE A 39 -8.45 -2.91 -6.35
N ASN A 40 -7.84 -3.27 -7.47
CA ASN A 40 -7.31 -2.34 -8.43
C ASN A 40 -7.52 -2.83 -9.87
N TYR A 41 -7.19 -1.99 -10.85
CA TYR A 41 -7.22 -2.38 -12.26
C TYR A 41 -5.83 -2.27 -12.86
N ASN A 42 -5.48 -3.20 -13.74
CA ASN A 42 -4.13 -3.30 -14.30
C ASN A 42 -3.63 -2.00 -14.95
N GLN A 43 -4.53 -1.22 -15.57
CA GLN A 43 -4.20 0.01 -16.29
C GLN A 43 -4.53 1.30 -15.51
N ARG A 44 -5.14 1.20 -14.33
CA ARG A 44 -5.53 2.37 -13.53
C ARG A 44 -4.61 2.53 -12.33
N LYS A 45 -4.48 3.78 -11.90
CA LYS A 45 -3.85 4.11 -10.62
C LYS A 45 -4.81 3.81 -9.48
N ASN A 46 -4.28 3.81 -8.27
CA ASN A 46 -4.98 3.62 -7.01
C ASN A 46 -5.49 2.19 -6.80
N ALA A 47 -5.74 1.87 -5.54
CA ALA A 47 -6.39 0.63 -5.13
C ALA A 47 -7.41 0.98 -4.05
N ASP A 48 -8.57 0.32 -4.08
CA ASP A 48 -9.64 0.58 -3.14
C ASP A 48 -9.82 -0.62 -2.21
N THR A 49 -10.27 -0.34 -0.99
CA THR A 49 -10.64 -1.36 -0.01
C THR A 49 -11.78 -0.82 0.85
N ALA A 50 -12.38 -1.67 1.68
CA ALA A 50 -13.37 -1.26 2.65
C ALA A 50 -13.04 -1.88 4.02
N ILE A 51 -12.99 -1.03 5.05
CA ILE A 51 -12.73 -1.44 6.44
C ILE A 51 -13.81 -0.79 7.29
N HIS A 52 -14.49 -1.57 8.15
CA HIS A 52 -15.56 -1.08 9.02
C HIS A 52 -16.65 -0.25 8.29
N GLY A 53 -16.96 -0.60 7.04
CA GLY A 53 -17.94 0.10 6.20
C GLY A 53 -17.43 1.41 5.58
N LEU A 54 -16.22 1.85 5.91
CA LEU A 54 -15.57 3.01 5.29
C LEU A 54 -14.96 2.61 3.95
N ASN A 55 -15.30 3.34 2.90
CA ASN A 55 -14.66 3.19 1.59
C ASN A 55 -13.32 3.91 1.58
N LEU A 56 -12.24 3.15 1.34
CA LEU A 56 -10.88 3.66 1.40
C LEU A 56 -10.20 3.54 0.06
N ARG A 57 -9.32 4.51 -0.24
CA ARG A 57 -8.52 4.52 -1.47
C ARG A 57 -7.06 4.79 -1.19
N TRP A 58 -6.21 3.84 -1.53
CA TRP A 58 -4.77 4.02 -1.65
C TRP A 58 -4.47 4.90 -2.87
N TYR A 59 -4.39 6.21 -2.64
CA TYR A 59 -4.11 7.24 -3.63
C TYR A 59 -2.61 7.48 -3.81
N GLY A 60 -2.19 7.58 -5.07
CA GLY A 60 -0.79 7.85 -5.43
C GLY A 60 0.00 6.59 -5.79
N THR A 61 -0.63 5.41 -5.82
CA THR A 61 -0.03 4.23 -6.46
C THR A 61 0.04 4.43 -7.97
N THR A 62 0.95 3.72 -8.64
CA THR A 62 1.01 3.74 -10.09
C THR A 62 0.25 2.54 -10.67
N SER A 63 -0.16 2.66 -11.92
CA SER A 63 -0.77 1.55 -12.65
C SER A 63 0.12 0.31 -12.61
N LEU A 64 -0.45 -0.91 -12.57
CA LEU A 64 0.35 -2.13 -12.62
C LEU A 64 1.13 -2.25 -13.94
N ALA A 65 0.65 -1.60 -15.00
CA ALA A 65 1.34 -1.46 -16.27
C ALA A 65 2.44 -0.37 -16.26
N SER A 66 2.51 0.49 -15.23
CA SER A 66 3.52 1.55 -15.13
C SER A 66 4.91 0.96 -14.88
N PRO A 67 5.96 1.40 -15.61
CA PRO A 67 7.34 1.04 -15.31
C PRO A 67 7.94 1.91 -14.19
N PHE A 68 7.32 3.05 -13.86
CA PHE A 68 7.73 3.93 -12.76
C PHE A 68 6.89 3.66 -11.52
N GLY A 69 7.55 3.54 -10.37
CA GLY A 69 6.89 3.37 -9.07
C GLY A 69 6.63 4.69 -8.37
N SER A 70 5.78 4.66 -7.35
CA SER A 70 5.59 5.74 -6.39
C SER A 70 6.27 5.43 -5.06
N ASN A 71 6.90 6.44 -4.50
CA ASN A 71 7.53 6.44 -3.18
C ASN A 71 6.61 7.01 -2.09
N SER A 72 5.48 7.62 -2.45
CA SER A 72 4.51 8.18 -1.51
C SER A 72 3.08 7.82 -1.89
N ILE A 73 2.36 7.23 -0.94
CA ILE A 73 0.98 6.76 -1.13
C ILE A 73 0.18 7.21 0.09
N ASN A 74 -1.01 7.77 -0.14
CA ASN A 74 -1.93 8.16 0.93
C ASN A 74 -3.15 7.24 0.92
N LEU A 75 -3.63 6.84 2.08
CA LEU A 75 -4.92 6.20 2.25
C LEU A 75 -5.96 7.29 2.52
N LEU A 76 -6.86 7.50 1.55
CA LEU A 76 -7.92 8.48 1.63
C LEU A 76 -9.22 7.82 2.10
N VAL A 77 -9.95 8.52 2.95
CA VAL A 77 -11.35 8.19 3.25
C VAL A 77 -12.23 8.79 2.16
N LEU A 78 -12.92 7.95 1.41
CA LEU A 78 -13.83 8.38 0.35
C LEU A 78 -15.16 8.83 0.95
N ASP A 79 -15.79 9.84 0.34
CA ASP A 79 -17.18 10.18 0.66
C ASP A 79 -18.12 9.08 0.19
N ASP A 80 -19.26 8.90 0.86
CA ASP A 80 -20.27 7.88 0.52
C ASP A 80 -20.78 7.98 -0.93
N THR A 81 -20.71 9.18 -1.53
CA THR A 81 -21.15 9.43 -2.90
C THR A 81 -20.06 9.23 -3.95
N MET A 82 -18.83 8.86 -3.56
CA MET A 82 -17.72 8.65 -4.49
C MET A 82 -17.75 7.25 -5.11
N ALA A 83 -17.33 7.18 -6.37
CA ALA A 83 -17.09 5.91 -7.04
C ALA A 83 -15.96 5.14 -6.34
N SER A 84 -16.14 3.84 -6.15
CA SER A 84 -15.20 2.91 -5.49
C SER A 84 -15.17 1.60 -6.26
N TYR A 85 -13.98 1.05 -6.49
CA TYR A 85 -13.83 -0.28 -7.09
C TYR A 85 -14.46 -1.39 -6.24
N MET A 86 -14.72 -1.12 -4.95
CA MET A 86 -15.47 -2.02 -4.08
C MET A 86 -16.94 -2.16 -4.48
N ASN A 87 -17.53 -1.09 -5.03
CA ASN A 87 -18.96 -1.01 -5.32
C ASN A 87 -19.28 -1.18 -6.80
N GLN A 88 -18.38 -0.75 -7.69
CA GLN A 88 -18.53 -0.89 -9.15
C GLN A 88 -17.68 -2.06 -9.65
N GLN A 89 -18.31 -3.04 -10.31
CA GLN A 89 -17.65 -4.27 -10.74
C GLN A 89 -16.90 -4.08 -12.06
N THR A 90 -17.41 -3.21 -12.94
CA THR A 90 -16.79 -2.88 -14.23
C THR A 90 -16.19 -1.47 -14.22
N ILE A 91 -15.19 -1.25 -15.08
CA ILE A 91 -14.57 0.07 -15.19
C ILE A 91 -15.53 1.09 -15.83
N GLU A 92 -16.43 0.61 -16.70
CA GLU A 92 -17.46 1.40 -17.35
C GLU A 92 -18.48 1.92 -16.33
N GLU A 93 -18.92 1.06 -15.40
CA GLU A 93 -19.78 1.46 -14.28
C GLU A 93 -19.09 2.49 -13.39
N PHE A 94 -17.82 2.26 -13.06
CA PHE A 94 -17.03 3.19 -12.25
C PHE A 94 -16.93 4.57 -12.91
N ASP A 95 -16.55 4.62 -14.20
CA ASP A 95 -16.40 5.87 -14.95
C ASP A 95 -17.76 6.56 -15.14
N SER A 96 -18.84 5.82 -15.40
CA SER A 96 -20.20 6.35 -15.50
C SER A 96 -20.66 6.98 -14.19
N TYR A 97 -20.50 6.26 -13.07
CA TYR A 97 -20.88 6.74 -11.74
C TYR A 97 -20.09 7.99 -11.36
N SER A 98 -18.77 7.96 -11.56
CA SER A 98 -17.86 9.09 -11.31
C SER A 98 -18.23 10.34 -12.11
N ARG A 99 -18.64 10.19 -13.38
CA ARG A 99 -19.08 11.32 -14.22
C ARG A 99 -20.46 11.85 -13.83
N SER A 100 -21.35 10.97 -13.36
CA SER A 100 -22.72 11.34 -12.99
C SER A 100 -22.80 12.12 -11.67
N ARG A 101 -21.78 12.03 -10.81
CA ARG A 101 -21.79 12.63 -9.48
C ARG A 101 -20.60 13.56 -9.30
N PRO A 102 -20.81 14.88 -9.23
CA PRO A 102 -19.75 15.80 -8.88
C PRO A 102 -19.29 15.50 -7.44
N THR A 103 -18.02 15.17 -7.29
CA THR A 103 -17.39 14.88 -6.00
C THR A 103 -16.18 15.80 -5.83
N ARG A 104 -15.79 16.05 -4.57
CA ARG A 104 -14.62 16.87 -4.31
C ARG A 104 -13.35 16.22 -4.87
N PRO A 105 -12.34 16.99 -5.29
CA PRO A 105 -11.10 16.41 -5.78
C PRO A 105 -10.41 15.57 -4.70
N LEU A 106 -9.76 14.46 -5.09
CA LEU A 106 -9.13 13.51 -4.17
C LEU A 106 -8.12 14.17 -3.20
N GLY A 107 -7.45 15.24 -3.62
CA GLY A 107 -6.48 15.97 -2.77
C GLY A 107 -7.08 16.72 -1.58
N TYR A 108 -8.42 16.84 -1.52
CA TYR A 108 -9.15 17.48 -0.42
C TYR A 108 -9.85 16.46 0.49
N LEU A 109 -9.63 15.17 0.26
CA LEU A 109 -10.16 14.11 1.12
C LEU A 109 -9.33 13.97 2.40
N PRO A 110 -9.95 13.56 3.51
CA PRO A 110 -9.23 13.18 4.72
C PRO A 110 -8.23 12.06 4.42
N VAL A 111 -7.00 12.24 4.91
CA VAL A 111 -5.94 11.23 4.84
C VAL A 111 -5.96 10.44 6.14
N TRP A 112 -6.30 9.15 6.07
CA TRP A 112 -6.27 8.26 7.23
C TRP A 112 -4.85 7.72 7.47
N ALA A 113 -4.17 7.35 6.40
CA ALA A 113 -2.80 6.84 6.47
C ALA A 113 -1.92 7.45 5.41
N ARG A 114 -0.62 7.54 5.68
CA ARG A 114 0.38 7.97 4.70
C ARG A 114 1.60 7.08 4.75
N TYR A 115 1.93 6.52 3.60
CA TYR A 115 3.16 5.81 3.33
C TYR A 115 4.18 6.72 2.61
N THR A 116 5.43 6.69 3.04
CA THR A 116 6.56 7.35 2.36
C THR A 116 7.86 6.55 2.46
N ASP A 117 8.56 6.41 1.34
CA ASP A 117 9.92 5.83 1.21
C ASP A 117 11.00 6.88 0.90
N ASP A 118 10.66 8.18 1.00
CA ASP A 118 11.52 9.29 0.53
C ASP A 118 12.82 9.46 1.33
N LYS A 119 12.88 8.86 2.53
CA LYS A 119 13.98 9.03 3.49
C LYS A 119 14.84 7.78 3.67
N VAL A 120 14.82 6.82 2.73
CA VAL A 120 15.71 5.65 2.83
C VAL A 120 17.16 6.12 2.75
N SER A 121 17.81 6.17 3.91
CA SER A 121 19.26 6.33 3.97
C SER A 121 19.89 5.15 3.25
N VAL A 122 20.61 5.39 2.16
CA VAL A 122 21.43 4.39 1.48
C VAL A 122 22.59 4.01 2.41
N ILE A 123 22.39 3.02 3.27
CA ILE A 123 23.45 2.47 4.12
C ILE A 123 24.40 1.64 3.23
N PRO A 124 25.74 1.76 3.34
CA PRO A 124 26.63 1.25 2.30
C PRO A 124 26.69 -0.29 2.15
N LYS A 125 26.53 -0.71 0.89
CA LYS A 125 27.11 -1.83 0.12
C LYS A 125 26.98 -3.30 0.55
N LYS A 126 26.52 -3.69 1.75
CA LYS A 126 26.33 -5.15 2.01
C LYS A 126 24.97 -5.60 2.58
N ARG A 127 24.11 -4.69 3.02
CA ARG A 127 22.68 -4.96 3.30
C ARG A 127 21.89 -3.66 3.13
N THR A 128 21.17 -3.51 2.03
CA THR A 128 20.21 -2.41 1.88
C THR A 128 18.94 -2.75 2.66
N LEU A 129 18.86 -2.28 3.90
CA LEU A 129 17.58 -2.15 4.59
C LEU A 129 16.88 -0.92 4.00
N ARG A 130 15.72 -1.12 3.37
CA ARG A 130 14.83 -0.01 2.99
C ARG A 130 13.86 0.21 4.14
N VAL A 131 13.87 1.41 4.70
CA VAL A 131 12.98 1.80 5.78
C VAL A 131 11.92 2.71 5.19
N ALA A 132 10.70 2.21 5.13
CA ALA A 132 9.54 3.01 4.79
C ALA A 132 8.76 3.38 6.04
N THR A 133 8.12 4.54 6.02
CA THR A 133 7.29 5.01 7.14
C THR A 133 5.82 4.99 6.76
N LEU A 134 5.00 4.33 7.57
CA LEU A 134 3.54 4.37 7.49
C LEU A 134 3.02 5.12 8.71
N TYR A 135 2.37 6.25 8.49
CA TYR A 135 1.68 7.03 9.51
C TYR A 135 0.19 6.67 9.47
N LEU A 136 -0.40 6.33 10.61
CA LEU A 136 -1.82 5.98 10.77
C LEU A 136 -2.46 6.94 11.77
N GLN A 137 -3.61 7.51 11.43
CA GLN A 137 -4.40 8.33 12.35
C GLN A 137 -5.53 7.48 12.92
N GLU A 138 -5.29 6.84 14.07
CA GLU A 138 -6.32 6.10 14.79
C GLU A 138 -7.16 7.08 15.62
N THR A 139 -8.47 6.88 15.63
CA THR A 139 -9.36 7.52 16.60
C THR A 139 -9.70 6.48 17.65
N ASP A 140 -9.00 6.52 18.78
CA ASP A 140 -9.35 5.70 19.94
C ASP A 140 -10.76 6.07 20.39
N SER A 141 -11.74 5.23 20.07
CA SER A 141 -13.06 5.26 20.70
C SER A 141 -13.59 3.85 20.88
N PHE A 142 -12.82 3.03 21.58
CA PHE A 142 -13.34 1.91 22.36
C PHE A 142 -12.67 1.94 23.74
N ASP A 143 -12.90 3.02 24.47
CA ASP A 143 -12.81 3.01 25.93
C ASP A 143 -14.05 2.30 26.47
N ASP A 144 -14.09 0.98 26.28
CA ASP A 144 -15.08 0.11 26.92
C ASP A 144 -14.46 -0.39 28.24
N GLY A 145 -14.26 0.55 29.18
CA GLY A 145 -14.23 0.33 30.63
C GLY A 145 -13.24 -0.69 31.23
N SER A 146 -12.36 -1.33 30.45
CA SER A 146 -11.31 -2.19 30.98
C SER A 146 -10.05 -1.37 31.17
N SER A 147 -10.04 -0.66 32.29
CA SER A 147 -8.86 -0.11 32.93
C SER A 147 -7.81 -1.21 33.10
N LEU A 148 -6.90 -1.34 32.15
CA LEU A 148 -5.60 -1.99 32.36
C LEU A 148 -4.55 -0.89 32.31
N THR A 149 -4.44 -0.25 33.46
CA THR A 149 -3.21 0.28 34.07
C THR A 149 -1.94 -0.04 33.30
N SER A 150 -1.13 0.99 33.07
CA SER A 150 0.30 0.91 32.81
C SER A 150 0.95 -0.30 33.49
N THR A 151 1.17 -1.37 32.73
CA THR A 151 1.98 -2.50 33.15
C THR A 151 3.25 -2.51 32.33
N ASN A 152 4.32 -2.18 33.04
CA ASN A 152 5.72 -2.52 32.80
C ASN A 152 6.01 -3.40 31.58
N TYR A 153 6.93 -2.91 30.74
CA TYR A 153 7.66 -3.64 29.71
C TYR A 153 8.49 -4.79 30.31
N THR A 154 7.85 -5.84 30.81
CA THR A 154 8.53 -7.02 31.36
C THR A 154 7.69 -8.29 31.16
N GLU A 155 7.26 -8.58 29.94
CA GLU A 155 6.98 -9.98 29.52
C GLU A 155 7.35 -10.14 28.04
N MET A 156 8.59 -10.56 27.82
CA MET A 156 9.16 -10.93 26.52
C MET A 156 8.61 -12.31 26.12
N GLY A 157 7.35 -12.37 25.69
CA GLY A 157 6.70 -13.63 25.33
C GLY A 157 5.32 -13.51 24.66
N SER A 158 4.60 -12.40 24.81
CA SER A 158 3.33 -12.17 24.10
C SER A 158 3.59 -11.64 22.70
N ASN A 159 2.90 -12.18 21.68
CA ASN A 159 3.06 -11.78 20.28
C ASN A 159 2.79 -10.27 20.15
N ILE A 160 3.83 -9.47 19.86
CA ILE A 160 3.73 -8.00 19.73
C ILE A 160 2.62 -7.56 18.76
N ILE A 161 2.30 -8.42 17.77
CA ILE A 161 1.23 -8.21 16.79
C ILE A 161 -0.15 -8.09 17.46
N GLU A 162 -0.42 -8.83 18.53
CA GLU A 162 -1.71 -8.81 19.24
C GLU A 162 -1.97 -7.47 19.94
N ASN A 163 -0.92 -6.69 20.21
CA ASN A 163 -1.01 -5.37 20.84
C ASN A 163 -1.22 -4.23 19.84
N VAL A 164 -1.14 -4.50 18.53
CA VAL A 164 -1.37 -3.50 17.48
C VAL A 164 -2.87 -3.47 17.17
N PRO A 165 -3.52 -2.31 17.02
CA PRO A 165 -4.93 -2.28 16.63
C PRO A 165 -5.18 -3.00 15.31
N TRP A 166 -6.33 -3.67 15.23
CA TRP A 166 -6.64 -4.57 14.11
C TRP A 166 -6.55 -3.89 12.73
N ASP A 167 -7.12 -2.69 12.63
CA ASP A 167 -7.09 -1.90 11.38
C ASP A 167 -5.66 -1.53 10.98
N SER A 168 -4.80 -1.21 11.95
CA SER A 168 -3.38 -0.97 11.72
C SER A 168 -2.66 -2.20 11.16
N GLN A 169 -3.00 -3.40 11.63
CA GLN A 169 -2.43 -4.63 11.10
C GLN A 169 -2.86 -4.86 9.64
N ILE A 170 -4.15 -4.69 9.33
CA ILE A 170 -4.70 -4.83 7.97
C ILE A 170 -4.02 -3.84 7.01
N LEU A 171 -4.03 -2.55 7.39
CA LEU A 171 -3.50 -1.48 6.55
C LEU A 171 -1.99 -1.61 6.34
N THR A 172 -1.26 -2.12 7.34
CA THR A 172 0.16 -2.43 7.20
C THR A 172 0.39 -3.54 6.17
N CYS A 173 -0.38 -4.64 6.20
CA CYS A 173 -0.29 -5.70 5.21
C CYS A 173 -0.57 -5.20 3.79
N MET A 174 -1.61 -4.40 3.59
CA MET A 174 -1.92 -3.77 2.30
C MET A 174 -0.79 -2.87 1.82
N CYS A 175 -0.28 -2.03 2.72
CA CYS A 175 0.79 -1.10 2.44
C CYS A 175 2.09 -1.84 2.05
N MET A 176 2.42 -2.95 2.71
CA MET A 176 3.59 -3.77 2.36
C MET A 176 3.47 -4.36 0.95
N LEU A 177 2.29 -4.85 0.57
CA LEU A 177 2.05 -5.35 -0.79
C LEU A 177 2.22 -4.24 -1.84
N LEU A 178 1.62 -3.06 -1.59
CA LEU A 178 1.74 -1.91 -2.48
C LEU A 178 3.19 -1.43 -2.59
N HIS A 179 3.92 -1.34 -1.47
CA HIS A 179 5.35 -1.05 -1.47
C HIS A 179 6.13 -2.03 -2.34
N GLU A 180 5.86 -3.33 -2.23
CA GLU A 180 6.54 -4.33 -3.05
C GLU A 180 6.30 -4.10 -4.55
N TYR A 181 5.07 -3.78 -4.94
CA TYR A 181 4.74 -3.48 -6.33
C TYR A 181 5.41 -2.20 -6.84
N GLU A 182 5.38 -1.13 -6.06
CA GLU A 182 5.95 0.15 -6.46
C GLU A 182 7.50 0.11 -6.45
N SER A 183 8.11 -0.52 -5.45
CA SER A 183 9.57 -0.61 -5.34
C SER A 183 10.22 -1.49 -6.43
N ARG A 184 9.51 -2.51 -6.94
CA ARG A 184 9.97 -3.34 -8.07
C ARG A 184 10.05 -2.55 -9.38
N LYS A 185 9.18 -1.54 -9.56
CA LYS A 185 9.17 -0.67 -10.74
C LYS A 185 10.44 0.19 -10.79
N GLU A 186 10.82 0.78 -9.65
CA GLU A 186 12.05 1.58 -9.50
C GLU A 186 13.34 0.80 -9.86
N LYS A 187 13.45 -0.46 -9.40
CA LYS A 187 14.64 -1.30 -9.63
C LYS A 187 14.96 -1.54 -11.11
N ARG A 188 13.93 -1.57 -11.99
CA ARG A 188 14.12 -1.79 -13.43
C ARG A 188 14.88 -0.64 -14.10
N HIS A 189 14.77 0.58 -13.58
CA HIS A 189 15.43 1.74 -14.15
C HIS A 189 16.86 1.92 -13.65
N THR A 190 17.16 1.57 -12.40
CA THR A 190 18.54 1.62 -11.88
C THR A 190 19.49 0.65 -12.59
N ALA A 191 18.97 -0.47 -13.14
CA ALA A 191 19.79 -1.44 -13.88
C ALA A 191 20.22 -0.94 -15.27
N TRP A 192 19.43 -0.06 -15.91
CA TRP A 192 19.76 0.46 -17.24
C TRP A 192 20.67 1.69 -17.19
N GLY A 193 20.69 2.42 -16.07
CA GLY A 193 21.55 3.59 -15.87
C GLY A 193 22.98 3.28 -15.41
N SER A 194 23.29 2.02 -15.07
CA SER A 194 24.58 1.68 -14.46
C SER A 194 25.62 1.10 -15.43
N SER A 195 25.33 1.04 -16.74
CA SER A 195 26.21 0.43 -17.75
C SER A 195 26.96 1.41 -18.67
N THR A 196 26.88 2.72 -18.46
CA THR A 196 27.46 3.71 -19.41
C THR A 196 28.45 4.73 -18.81
N THR A 197 28.86 4.63 -17.54
CA THR A 197 29.73 5.65 -16.91
C THR A 197 31.20 5.24 -16.75
N TYR A 198 31.71 4.28 -17.51
CA TYR A 198 33.13 3.87 -17.42
C TYR A 198 33.92 3.91 -18.75
N MET A 199 33.56 4.78 -19.69
CA MET A 199 34.27 4.85 -20.99
C MET A 199 34.69 6.26 -21.46
N LEU A 200 34.75 7.29 -20.62
CA LEU A 200 35.37 8.57 -20.99
C LEU A 200 36.13 9.19 -19.81
N ASN A 201 37.24 8.57 -19.43
CA ASN A 201 38.35 9.22 -18.73
C ASN A 201 39.66 8.61 -19.29
N GLY A 202 40.02 9.01 -20.50
CA GLY A 202 41.39 8.89 -21.01
C GLY A 202 42.20 10.10 -20.56
N PRO A 203 43.46 9.93 -20.10
CA PRO A 203 44.19 10.99 -19.43
C PRO A 203 44.65 12.07 -20.42
N ALA A 204 44.54 13.31 -19.99
CA ALA A 204 45.32 14.40 -20.54
C ALA A 204 46.80 14.19 -20.16
N GLY A 205 47.66 13.99 -21.16
CA GLY A 205 49.11 14.20 -21.10
C GLY A 205 49.56 14.65 -22.49
N LEU A 206 49.79 15.96 -22.69
CA LEU A 206 51.06 16.70 -22.55
C LEU A 206 52.11 16.37 -23.62
N LEU A 207 52.39 17.41 -24.41
CA LEU A 207 53.66 17.86 -25.00
C LEU A 207 54.04 17.49 -26.45
N MET A 208 54.25 18.60 -27.18
CA MET A 208 55.01 18.86 -28.41
C MET A 208 54.43 18.37 -29.74
#